data_AF-A0A6C0H1G3-F1
#
_entry.id   AF-A0A6C0H1G3-F1
#
_cell.length_a   1.000
_cell.length_b   1.000
_cell.length_c   1.000
_cell.angle_alpha   90.00
_cell.angle_beta   90.00
_cell.angle_gamma   90.00
#
_symmetry.space_group_name_H-M   'P 1'
#
loop_
_entity.id
_entity.type
_entity.pdbx_description
1 polymer ?
#
loop_
_entity_poly.entity_id
_entity_poly.type
_entity_poly.pdbx_seq_one_letter_code
_entity_poly.pdbx_strand_id
1 'polypeptide(L)'
;MTTVKLLDIVARPRFIKNMKIPSCNNCYFFDRKKSRNYLEIPKCTKFGVKNIVTGDIAYDSANDCRQDANKCGIVANYYIPNSVSHSDH
;
A
#
# COMPACT_ATOMS: atom_id res chain seq x y z
N MET A 1 -24.72 -16.03 -48.81
CA MET A 1 -24.82 -16.53 -47.43
C MET A 1 -23.54 -16.17 -46.71
N THR A 2 -23.52 -15.07 -45.96
CA THR A 2 -22.31 -14.54 -45.34
C THR A 2 -22.37 -14.86 -43.85
N THR A 3 -21.53 -15.77 -43.38
CA THR A 3 -21.46 -16.18 -41.98
C THR A 3 -20.78 -15.10 -41.16
N VAL A 4 -21.54 -14.47 -40.27
CA VAL A 4 -21.02 -13.55 -39.26
C VAL A 4 -20.18 -14.35 -38.28
N LYS A 5 -18.86 -14.14 -38.27
CA LYS A 5 -17.97 -14.68 -37.24
C LYS A 5 -18.26 -13.94 -35.92
N LEU A 6 -18.91 -14.62 -34.98
CA LEU A 6 -18.93 -14.22 -33.58
C LEU A 6 -17.47 -14.23 -33.09
N LEU A 7 -16.92 -13.05 -32.83
CA LEU A 7 -15.67 -12.91 -32.11
C LEU A 7 -15.99 -13.13 -30.63
N ASP A 8 -15.63 -14.31 -30.12
CA ASP A 8 -15.64 -14.61 -28.69
C ASP A 8 -14.70 -13.62 -27.97
N ILE A 9 -15.29 -12.59 -27.37
CA ILE A 9 -14.64 -11.79 -26.34
C ILE A 9 -14.53 -12.72 -25.14
N VAL A 10 -13.48 -13.54 -25.10
CA VAL A 10 -13.11 -14.31 -23.92
C VAL A 10 -12.76 -13.29 -22.84
N ALA A 11 -13.75 -12.97 -22.00
CA ALA A 11 -13.59 -12.11 -20.85
C ALA A 11 -12.50 -12.72 -19.96
N ARG A 12 -11.27 -12.20 -20.06
CA ARG A 12 -10.19 -12.61 -19.17
C ARG A 12 -10.66 -12.35 -17.74
N PRO A 13 -10.71 -13.37 -16.87
CA PRO A 13 -11.08 -13.14 -15.49
C PRO A 13 -10.13 -12.09 -14.92
N ARG A 14 -10.68 -10.93 -14.53
CA ARG A 14 -9.91 -9.87 -13.87
C ARG A 14 -9.61 -10.35 -12.46
N PHE A 15 -8.54 -11.13 -12.30
CA PHE A 15 -8.04 -11.48 -10.99
C PHE A 15 -7.30 -10.27 -10.42
N ILE A 16 -7.74 -9.80 -9.25
CA ILE A 16 -7.00 -8.78 -8.51
C ILE A 16 -5.76 -9.48 -7.95
N LYS A 17 -4.60 -9.19 -8.56
CA LYS A 17 -3.32 -9.63 -8.01
C LYS A 17 -3.20 -9.13 -6.57
N ASN A 18 -2.66 -9.98 -5.69
CA ASN A 18 -2.35 -9.63 -4.30
C ASN A 18 -3.56 -9.36 -3.40
N MET A 19 -4.79 -9.79 -3.77
CA MET A 19 -5.98 -9.66 -2.92
C MET A 19 -5.79 -10.27 -1.52
N LYS A 20 -4.96 -11.31 -1.39
CA LYS A 20 -4.65 -11.98 -0.13
C LYS A 20 -3.48 -11.35 0.65
N ILE A 21 -2.79 -10.37 0.08
CA ILE A 21 -1.59 -9.80 0.73
C ILE A 21 -1.98 -8.58 1.56
N PRO A 22 -1.40 -8.39 2.76
CA PRO A 22 -1.66 -7.22 3.57
C PRO A 22 -1.44 -5.91 2.81
N SER A 23 -2.38 -4.99 2.99
CA SER A 23 -2.33 -3.66 2.38
C SER A 23 -1.77 -2.63 3.36
N CYS A 24 -0.97 -1.71 2.84
CA CYS A 24 -0.34 -0.65 3.65
C CYS A 24 -1.37 0.18 4.42
N ASN A 25 -2.54 0.48 3.85
CA ASN A 25 -3.59 1.27 4.52
C ASN A 25 -4.08 0.69 5.87
N ASN A 26 -3.94 -0.63 6.06
CA ASN A 26 -4.30 -1.34 7.28
C ASN A 26 -3.09 -1.66 8.17
N CYS A 27 -1.92 -1.13 7.85
CA CYS A 27 -0.71 -1.28 8.65
C CYS A 27 -0.66 -0.20 9.75
N TYR A 28 -0.16 -0.56 10.92
CA TYR A 28 0.12 0.35 12.04
C TYR A 28 1.09 1.47 11.64
N PHE A 29 2.07 1.18 10.78
CA PHE A 29 3.08 2.15 10.33
C PHE A 29 2.64 3.02 9.15
N PHE A 30 1.40 2.91 8.69
CA PHE A 30 0.93 3.73 7.58
C PHE A 30 0.50 5.11 8.08
N ASP A 31 1.07 6.16 7.51
CA ASP A 31 0.66 7.51 7.85
C ASP A 31 -0.74 7.79 7.28
N ARG A 32 -1.73 7.76 8.19
CA ARG A 32 -3.14 7.99 7.89
C ARG A 32 -3.50 9.47 7.89
N LYS A 33 -2.55 10.38 8.14
CA LYS A 33 -2.84 11.82 8.09
C LYS A 33 -3.53 12.09 6.77
N LYS A 34 -4.81 12.50 6.86
CA LYS A 34 -5.58 12.94 5.71
C LYS A 34 -4.82 14.15 5.22
N SER A 35 -4.01 13.95 4.20
CA SER A 35 -3.40 15.06 3.54
C SER A 35 -4.52 16.03 3.18
N ARG A 36 -4.41 17.26 3.68
CA ARG A 36 -5.32 18.33 3.28
C ARG A 36 -5.22 18.59 1.77
N ASN A 37 -4.13 18.10 1.14
CA ASN A 37 -3.86 18.19 -0.27
C ASN A 37 -3.88 16.78 -0.91
N TYR A 38 -4.68 16.57 -1.94
CA TYR A 38 -4.72 15.28 -2.66
C TYR A 38 -3.36 14.80 -3.25
N LEU A 39 -2.34 15.67 -3.19
CA LEU A 39 -1.00 15.45 -3.73
C LEU A 39 0.00 14.84 -2.74
N GLU A 40 -0.29 14.74 -1.43
CA GLU A 40 0.68 14.09 -0.54
C GLU A 40 0.66 12.57 -0.75
N ILE A 41 1.85 12.05 -1.01
CA ILE A 41 2.09 10.63 -1.16
C ILE A 41 2.04 9.98 0.24
N PRO A 42 1.28 8.90 0.43
CA PRO A 42 1.20 8.23 1.72
C PRO A 42 2.58 7.69 2.15
N LYS A 43 2.91 7.83 3.43
CA LYS A 43 4.22 7.50 3.99
C LYS A 43 4.17 6.26 4.89
N CYS A 44 5.33 5.61 5.04
CA CYS A 44 5.54 4.53 6.01
C CYS A 44 6.39 5.07 7.16
N THR A 45 5.83 5.17 8.37
CA THR A 45 6.52 5.71 9.54
C THR A 45 7.57 4.77 10.14
N LYS A 46 7.68 3.53 9.62
CA LYS A 46 8.72 2.57 10.01
C LYS A 46 10.08 2.89 9.40
N PHE A 47 10.10 3.49 8.21
CA PHE A 47 11.31 3.73 7.43
C PHE A 47 11.47 5.20 7.10
N GLY A 48 12.69 5.71 7.26
CA GLY A 48 13.03 7.08 6.96
C GLY A 48 14.43 7.42 7.42
N VAL A 49 14.84 8.65 7.12
CA VAL A 49 16.14 9.18 7.51
C VAL A 49 15.93 10.30 8.52
N LYS A 50 16.59 10.17 9.68
CA LYS A 50 16.60 11.22 10.70
C LYS A 50 17.76 12.16 10.47
N ASN A 51 17.47 13.46 10.37
CA ASN A 51 18.48 14.50 10.44
C ASN A 51 18.97 14.60 11.89
N ILE A 52 20.27 14.39 12.12
CA ILE A 52 20.85 14.39 13.47
C ILE A 52 20.98 15.78 14.09
N VAL A 53 20.99 16.84 13.27
CA VAL A 53 21.10 18.23 13.72
C VAL A 53 19.73 18.79 14.08
N THR A 54 18.73 18.62 13.21
CA THR A 54 17.38 19.18 13.43
C THR A 54 16.45 18.24 14.18
N GLY A 55 16.73 16.93 14.15
CA GLY A 55 15.86 15.90 14.68
C GLY A 55 14.73 15.46 13.73
N ASP A 56 14.57 16.15 12.59
CA ASP A 56 13.50 15.87 11.63
C ASP A 56 13.65 14.49 10.98
N ILE A 57 12.52 13.83 10.72
CA ILE A 57 12.49 12.52 10.07
C ILE A 57 11.82 12.66 8.70
N ALA A 58 12.57 12.37 7.64
CA ALA A 58 12.05 12.21 6.30
C ALA A 58 11.62 10.76 6.10
N TYR A 59 10.34 10.48 6.30
CA TYR A 59 9.77 9.15 6.08
C TYR A 59 9.68 8.80 4.60
N ASP A 60 9.91 7.52 4.32
CA ASP A 60 9.78 6.96 2.99
C ASP A 60 8.32 6.83 2.58
N SER A 61 8.06 6.80 1.26
CA SER A 61 6.71 6.53 0.78
C SER A 61 6.30 5.09 1.08
N ALA A 62 5.03 4.88 1.38
CA ALA A 62 4.48 3.55 1.64
C ALA A 62 4.55 2.66 0.39
N ASN A 63 4.46 3.26 -0.80
CA ASN A 63 4.58 2.55 -2.06
C ASN A 63 6.02 2.05 -2.29
N ASP A 64 7.02 2.90 -2.05
CA ASP A 64 8.41 2.52 -2.30
C ASP A 64 8.86 1.46 -1.30
N CYS A 65 8.44 1.59 -0.03
CA CYS A 65 8.66 0.55 0.98
C CYS A 65 8.07 -0.81 0.57
N ARG A 66 6.93 -0.80 -0.15
CA ARG A 66 6.24 -2.01 -0.61
C ARG A 66 6.95 -2.68 -1.79
N GLN A 67 7.69 -1.91 -2.58
CA GLN A 67 8.42 -2.41 -3.75
C GLN A 67 9.87 -2.79 -3.42
N ASP A 68 10.41 -2.28 -2.31
CA ASP A 68 11.77 -2.58 -1.85
C ASP A 68 11.82 -3.86 -0.99
N ALA A 69 12.57 -4.86 -1.47
CA ALA A 69 12.75 -6.15 -0.78
C ALA A 69 13.48 -6.02 0.57
N ASN A 70 14.26 -4.96 0.77
CA ASN A 70 14.95 -4.68 2.04
C ASN A 70 14.05 -3.97 3.06
N LYS A 71 12.86 -3.52 2.65
CA LYS A 71 11.85 -2.89 3.49
C LYS A 71 10.63 -3.81 3.62
N CYS A 72 9.41 -3.29 3.46
CA CYS A 72 8.21 -4.11 3.53
C CYS A 72 8.18 -5.19 2.45
N GLY A 73 8.61 -4.86 1.23
CA GLY A 73 8.57 -5.76 0.08
C GLY A 73 7.16 -6.27 -0.24
N ILE A 74 7.05 -7.06 -1.32
CA ILE A 74 5.75 -7.59 -1.78
C ILE A 74 5.14 -8.60 -0.81
N VAL A 75 5.95 -9.19 0.08
CA VAL A 75 5.53 -10.15 1.11
C VAL A 75 5.12 -9.50 2.43
N ALA A 76 5.27 -8.18 2.55
CA ALA A 76 4.88 -7.41 3.73
C ALA A 76 5.67 -7.75 5.01
N ASN A 77 7.00 -7.89 4.90
CA ASN A 77 7.92 -8.30 5.96
C ASN A 77 7.72 -7.61 7.32
N TYR A 78 7.31 -6.33 7.31
CA TYR A 78 7.14 -5.51 8.52
C TYR A 78 5.69 -5.07 8.74
N TYR A 79 4.73 -5.79 8.17
CA TYR A 79 3.32 -5.51 8.37
C TYR A 79 2.90 -5.81 9.80
N ILE A 80 2.33 -4.80 10.46
CA ILE A 80 1.63 -4.95 11.73
C ILE A 80 0.20 -4.49 11.49
N PRO A 81 -0.82 -5.34 11.70
CA PRO A 81 -2.20 -4.92 11.53
C PRO A 81 -2.51 -3.79 12.50
N ASN A 82 -3.20 -2.76 12.02
CA ASN A 82 -3.74 -1.74 12.89
C ASN A 82 -4.94 -2.34 13.64
N SER A 83 -4.68 -3.01 14.76
CA SER A 83 -5.69 -3.57 15.65
C SER A 83 -6.41 -2.44 16.38
N VAL A 84 -7.19 -1.65 15.66
CA VAL A 84 -8.29 -0.90 16.27
C VAL A 84 -9.53 -1.76 16.09
N SER A 85 -9.62 -2.83 16.90
CA SER A 85 -10.92 -3.16 17.45
C SER A 85 -11.30 -1.98 18.33
N HIS A 86 -12.36 -1.25 17.94
CA HIS A 86 -13.08 -0.43 18.89
C HIS A 86 -13.61 -1.37 19.98
N SER A 87 -12.85 -1.50 21.05
CA SER A 87 -13.30 -1.88 22.38
C SER A 87 -12.98 -0.70 23.27
N ASP A 88 -13.95 -0.32 24.10
CA ASP A 88 -13.95 0.74 25.12
C ASP A 88 -14.53 2.10 24.68
N HIS A 89 -15.87 2.19 24.69
CA HIS A 89 -16.61 2.91 25.73
C HIS A 89 -18.13 2.64 25.64
#